data_AF-A0A2H1JH84-F1
#
_entry.id   AF-A0A2H1JH84-F1
#
_cell.length_a   1.000
_cell.length_b   1.000
_cell.length_c   1.000
_cell.angle_alpha   90.00
_cell.angle_beta   90.00
_cell.angle_gamma   90.00
#
_symmetry.space_group_name_H-M   'P 1'
#
loop_
_entity.id
_entity.type
_entity.pdbx_description
1 polymer ?
#
loop_
_entity_poly.entity_id
_entity_poly.type
_entity_poly.pdbx_seq_one_letter_code
_entity_poly.pdbx_strand_id
1 'polypeptide(L)'
;MAGRRRDDCNPAAAAVIVLDTTVVSEVMRPQPEVGVLSWLNSQGAETLFLSSVTLAELLFGLGALPEGARKDRLALALDRLLALFPG
;
A
#
# COMPACT_ATOMS: atom_id res chain seq x y z
N MET A 1 6.67 11.64 39.25
CA MET A 1 5.94 10.76 38.32
C MET A 1 6.64 10.82 36.97
N ALA A 2 7.33 9.75 36.60
CA ALA A 2 8.21 9.72 35.44
C ALA A 2 7.40 9.72 34.14
N GLY A 3 7.59 10.77 33.33
CA GLY A 3 7.06 10.87 31.98
C GLY A 3 7.64 9.75 31.12
N ARG A 4 6.75 9.01 30.46
CA ARG A 4 7.10 7.99 29.47
C ARG A 4 7.79 8.68 28.29
N ARG A 5 9.13 8.65 28.25
CA ARG A 5 9.92 9.10 27.10
C ARG A 5 9.46 8.30 25.88
N ARG A 6 9.15 8.98 24.78
CA ARG A 6 8.94 8.36 23.46
C ARG A 6 10.20 8.50 22.61
N ASP A 7 11.38 8.34 23.21
CA ASP A 7 12.64 8.71 22.56
C ASP A 7 13.59 7.51 22.38
N ASP A 8 13.10 6.30 22.61
CA ASP A 8 13.87 5.06 22.50
C ASP A 8 13.63 4.42 21.11
N CYS A 9 13.73 5.20 20.03
CA CYS A 9 13.76 4.63 18.68
C CYS A 9 15.22 4.42 18.28
N ASN A 10 15.63 3.15 18.17
CA ASN A 10 16.91 2.77 17.62
C ASN A 10 17.01 3.29 16.16
N PRO A 11 17.96 4.16 15.81
CA PRO A 11 18.10 4.66 14.44
C PRO A 11 18.53 3.58 13.43
N ALA A 12 18.88 2.37 13.91
CA ALA A 12 19.17 1.21 13.09
C ALA A 12 17.96 0.27 12.89
N ALA A 13 16.80 0.55 13.48
CA ALA A 13 15.57 -0.17 13.14
C ALA A 13 15.01 0.44 11.84
N ALA A 14 15.04 -0.33 10.75
CA ALA A 14 14.41 0.08 9.50
C ALA A 14 12.96 0.52 9.78
N ALA A 15 12.60 1.73 9.35
CA ALA A 15 11.27 2.27 9.60
C ALA A 15 10.22 1.40 8.87
N VAL A 16 9.26 0.87 9.60
CA VAL A 16 8.11 0.13 9.03
C VAL A 16 7.09 1.14 8.51
N ILE A 17 6.69 1.00 7.25
CA ILE A 17 5.73 1.87 6.57
C ILE A 17 4.53 1.03 6.16
N VAL A 18 3.34 1.38 6.66
CA VAL A 18 2.08 0.76 6.26
C VAL A 18 1.45 1.62 5.18
N LEU A 19 1.21 1.05 4.00
CA LEU A 19 0.58 1.71 2.87
C LEU A 19 -0.94 1.82 3.10
N ASP A 20 -1.47 3.00 2.79
CA ASP A 20 -2.92 3.24 2.79
C ASP A 20 -3.54 2.92 1.42
N THR A 21 -4.88 2.95 1.36
CA THR A 21 -5.63 2.69 0.13
C THR A 21 -5.42 3.80 -0.91
N THR A 22 -5.11 5.03 -0.48
CA THR A 22 -4.91 6.17 -1.37
C THR A 22 -3.66 5.99 -2.20
N VAL A 23 -2.53 5.69 -1.57
CA VAL A 23 -1.24 5.44 -2.21
C VAL A 23 -1.32 4.22 -3.11
N VAL A 24 -1.93 3.13 -2.60
CA VAL A 24 -2.08 1.89 -3.36
C VAL A 24 -2.98 2.09 -4.59
N SER A 25 -4.10 2.79 -4.42
CA SER A 25 -5.00 3.05 -5.55
C SER A 25 -4.39 4.00 -6.58
N GLU A 26 -3.54 4.94 -6.16
CA GLU A 26 -2.81 5.84 -7.06
C GLU A 26 -1.83 5.08 -7.97
N VAL A 27 -1.05 4.13 -7.43
CA VAL A 27 -0.14 3.32 -8.25
C VAL A 27 -0.85 2.34 -9.19
N MET A 28 -2.12 2.01 -8.92
CA MET A 28 -2.94 1.18 -9.80
C MET A 28 -3.59 1.97 -10.96
N ARG A 29 -3.44 3.30 -11.00
CA ARG A 29 -3.95 4.14 -12.09
C ARG A 29 -3.10 3.95 -13.35
N PRO A 30 -3.69 4.12 -14.56
CA PRO A 30 -2.92 4.04 -15.81
C PRO A 30 -1.76 5.05 -15.89
N GLN A 31 -1.90 6.20 -15.22
CA GLN A 31 -0.89 7.25 -15.12
C GLN A 31 -0.81 7.70 -13.65
N PRO A 32 0.05 7.07 -12.85
CA PRO A 32 0.25 7.47 -11.46
C PRO A 32 1.02 8.78 -11.34
N GLU A 33 0.84 9.47 -10.22
CA GLU A 33 1.67 10.62 -9.84
C GLU A 33 3.14 10.22 -9.65
N VAL A 34 4.05 11.00 -10.23
CA VAL A 34 5.49 10.68 -10.31
C VAL A 34 6.17 10.73 -8.94
N GLY A 35 5.77 11.67 -8.07
CA GLY A 35 6.26 11.78 -6.70
C GLY A 35 5.91 10.56 -5.84
N VAL A 36 4.68 10.05 -5.92
CA VAL A 36 4.24 8.83 -5.24
C VAL A 36 5.07 7.63 -5.68
N LEU A 37 5.28 7.47 -7.00
CA LEU A 37 6.13 6.40 -7.54
C LEU A 37 7.58 6.53 -7.09
N SER A 38 8.13 7.75 -7.13
CA SER A 38 9.52 8.01 -6.74
C SER A 38 9.73 7.74 -5.25
N TRP A 39 8.77 8.12 -4.41
CA TRP A 39 8.78 7.85 -2.98
C TRP A 39 8.73 6.35 -2.69
N LEU A 40 7.81 5.60 -3.31
CA LEU A 40 7.71 4.15 -3.15
C LEU A 40 9.00 3.43 -3.57
N ASN A 41 9.58 3.82 -4.71
CA ASN A 41 10.82 3.23 -5.22
C ASN A 41 12.05 3.53 -4.35
N SER A 42 11.97 4.50 -3.44
CA SER A 42 13.05 4.81 -2.49
C SER A 42 12.97 4.01 -1.19
N GLN A 43 11.90 3.23 -0.97
CA GLN A 43 11.74 2.37 0.20
C GLN A 43 12.25 0.96 -0.08
N GLY A 44 12.77 0.27 0.93
CA GLY A 44 13.03 -1.18 0.84
C GLY A 44 11.71 -1.93 0.79
N ALA A 45 11.59 -2.93 -0.08
CA ALA A 45 10.35 -3.70 -0.23
C ALA A 45 9.92 -4.37 1.10
N GLU A 46 10.89 -4.80 1.90
CA GLU A 46 10.74 -5.39 3.23
C GLU A 46 10.27 -4.42 4.31
N THR A 47 10.29 -3.11 4.02
CA THR A 47 9.82 -2.06 4.93
C THR A 47 8.39 -1.62 4.65
N LEU A 48 7.84 -2.02 3.49
CA LEU A 48 6.48 -1.68 3.06
C LEU A 48 5.52 -2.81 3.44
N PHE A 49 4.40 -2.43 4.03
CA PHE A 49 3.37 -3.38 4.45
C PHE A 49 1.99 -2.91 4.01
N LEU A 50 1.10 -3.86 3.76
CA LEU A 50 -0.31 -3.60 3.49
C LEU A 50 -1.14 -4.02 4.70
N SER A 51 -2.04 -3.15 5.16
CA SER A 51 -2.97 -3.54 6.23
C SER A 51 -4.12 -4.40 5.68
N SER A 52 -4.68 -5.28 6.51
CA SER A 52 -5.88 -6.04 6.17
C SER A 52 -7.09 -5.13 5.89
N VAL A 53 -7.14 -3.96 6.54
CA VAL A 53 -8.18 -2.93 6.30
C VAL A 53 -8.05 -2.35 4.89
N THR A 54 -6.83 -1.97 4.49
CA THR A 54 -6.52 -1.49 3.14
C THR A 54 -6.89 -2.52 2.08
N LEU A 55 -6.57 -3.79 2.33
CA LEU A 55 -6.98 -4.87 1.43
C LEU A 55 -8.50 -4.98 1.32
N ALA A 56 -9.22 -4.92 2.44
CA ALA A 56 -10.68 -4.97 2.44
C ALA A 56 -11.31 -3.80 1.67
N GLU A 57 -10.77 -2.59 1.80
CA GLU A 57 -11.22 -1.41 1.06
C GLU A 57 -11.04 -1.56 -0.45
N LEU A 58 -9.89 -2.09 -0.89
CA LEU A 58 -9.62 -2.37 -2.31
C LEU A 58 -10.57 -3.43 -2.89
N LEU A 59 -10.76 -4.54 -2.15
CA LEU A 59 -11.67 -5.61 -2.54
C LEU A 59 -13.12 -5.13 -2.60
N PHE A 60 -13.54 -4.31 -1.63
CA PHE A 60 -14.87 -3.71 -1.62
C PHE A 60 -15.07 -2.78 -2.83
N GLY A 61 -14.10 -1.90 -3.10
CA GLY A 61 -14.13 -1.01 -4.26
C GLY A 61 -14.20 -1.76 -5.60
N LEU A 62 -13.46 -2.86 -5.73
CA LEU A 62 -13.51 -3.74 -6.90
C LEU A 62 -14.85 -4.46 -7.03
N GLY A 63 -15.39 -4.97 -5.92
CA GLY A 63 -16.67 -5.68 -5.87
C GLY A 63 -17.87 -4.80 -6.22
N ALA A 64 -17.79 -3.50 -5.94
CA ALA A 64 -18.83 -2.52 -6.26
C ALA A 64 -18.89 -2.12 -7.75
N LEU A 65 -17.89 -2.51 -8.57
CA LEU A 65 -17.89 -2.20 -10.00
C LEU A 65 -18.82 -3.14 -10.77
N PRO A 66 -19.56 -2.63 -11.78
CA PRO A 66 -20.22 -3.47 -12.78
C PRO A 66 -19.20 -4.36 -13.49
N GLU A 67 -19.67 -5.51 -13.96
CA GLU A 67 -18.86 -6.40 -14.80
C GLU A 67 -18.37 -5.67 -16.05
N GLY A 68 -17.14 -5.99 -16.47
CA GLY A 68 -16.53 -5.49 -17.69
C GLY A 68 -15.09 -5.01 -17.52
N ALA A 69 -14.53 -4.48 -18.61
CA ALA A 69 -13.09 -4.24 -18.76
C ALA A 69 -12.44 -3.41 -17.64
N ARG A 70 -13.19 -2.48 -17.02
CA ARG A 70 -12.67 -1.69 -15.89
C ARG A 70 -12.45 -2.54 -14.65
N LYS A 71 -13.39 -3.44 -14.34
CA LYS A 71 -13.30 -4.36 -13.21
C LYS A 71 -12.16 -5.36 -13.44
N ASP A 72 -12.09 -5.94 -14.63
CA ASP A 72 -11.04 -6.90 -15.01
C ASP A 72 -9.64 -6.29 -14.90
N ARG A 73 -9.46 -5.05 -15.39
CA ARG A 73 -8.18 -4.34 -15.31
C ARG A 73 -7.75 -4.10 -13.87
N LEU A 74 -8.69 -3.70 -13.01
CA LEU A 74 -8.39 -3.42 -11.59
C LEU A 74 -8.16 -4.71 -10.80
N ALA A 75 -8.88 -5.79 -11.12
CA ALA A 75 -8.63 -7.12 -10.55
C ALA A 75 -7.22 -7.59 -10.88
N LEU A 76 -6.81 -7.53 -12.15
CA LEU A 76 -5.44 -7.89 -12.56
C LEU A 76 -4.38 -7.01 -11.89
N ALA A 77 -4.64 -5.72 -11.71
CA ALA A 77 -3.73 -4.83 -11.00
C ALA A 77 -3.62 -5.21 -9.51
N LEU A 78 -4.74 -5.58 -8.86
CA LEU A 78 -4.76 -6.02 -7.47
C LEU A 78 -4.02 -7.33 -7.29
N ASP A 79 -4.20 -8.31 -8.19
CA ASP A 79 -3.46 -9.58 -8.16
C ASP A 79 -1.95 -9.36 -8.23
N ARG A 80 -1.50 -8.46 -9.11
CA ARG A 80 -0.08 -8.09 -9.23
C ARG A 80 0.45 -7.39 -7.98
N LEU A 81 -0.35 -6.53 -7.36
CA LEU A 81 0.00 -5.88 -6.11
C LEU A 81 0.17 -6.91 -4.99
N LEU A 82 -0.80 -7.82 -4.83
CA LEU A 82 -0.78 -8.84 -3.78
C LEU A 82 0.42 -9.79 -3.91
N ALA A 83 0.87 -10.07 -5.13
CA ALA A 83 2.09 -10.83 -5.36
C ALA A 83 3.37 -10.17 -4.77
N LEU A 84 3.34 -8.86 -4.49
CA LEU A 84 4.44 -8.15 -3.83
C LEU A 84 4.43 -8.32 -2.30
N PHE A 85 3.33 -8.80 -1.72
CA PHE A 85 3.13 -8.94 -0.27
C PHE A 85 2.74 -10.39 0.07
N PRO A 86 3.68 -11.36 -0.01
CA PRO A 86 3.38 -12.79 0.17
C PRO A 86 2.97 -13.23 1.58
N GLY A 87 2.99 -12.32 2.57
CA GLY A 87 2.69 -12.62 3.97
C GLY A 87 3.93 -12.89 4.82
#